data_AF-A0A7J5CI42-F1
#
_entry.id   AF-A0A7J5CI42-F1
#
_cell.length_a   1.000
_cell.length_b   1.000
_cell.length_c   1.000
_cell.angle_alpha   90.00
_cell.angle_beta   90.00
_cell.angle_gamma   90.00
#
_symmetry.space_group_name_H-M   'P 1'
#
loop_
_entity.id
_entity.type
_entity.pdbx_description
1 polymer ?
#
loop_
_entity_poly.entity_id
_entity_poly.type
_entity_poly.pdbx_seq_one_letter_code
_entity_poly.pdbx_strand_id
1 'polypeptide(L)' 'MPQLVRPPTSHEPVLPIWSCGGCAGPWPCAARRQQLRAEFGGASVSLALYLGAQLVRASADLHWLPAGVLHRRFLGWVR' A
#
# COMPACT_ATOMS: atom_id res chain seq x y z
N MET A 1 -9.45 -21.72 -16.78
CA MET A 1 -8.54 -20.55 -16.69
C MET A 1 -7.81 -20.64 -15.37
N PRO A 2 -6.58 -21.17 -15.31
CA PRO A 2 -5.88 -21.26 -14.03
C PRO A 2 -5.57 -19.84 -13.57
N GLN A 3 -6.07 -19.49 -12.38
CA GLN A 3 -5.68 -18.27 -11.68
C GLN A 3 -4.16 -18.36 -11.52
N LEU A 4 -3.41 -17.48 -12.20
CA LEU A 4 -2.01 -17.23 -11.87
C LEU A 4 -2.00 -16.79 -10.41
N VAL A 5 -1.82 -17.74 -9.49
CA VAL A 5 -1.55 -17.44 -8.09
C VAL A 5 -0.21 -16.73 -8.10
N ARG A 6 -0.26 -15.40 -8.16
CA ARG A 6 0.93 -14.57 -8.15
C ARG A 6 1.69 -14.99 -6.90
N PRO A 7 2.95 -15.43 -7.01
CA PRO A 7 3.66 -16.01 -5.88
C PRO A 7 3.63 -15.04 -4.69
N PRO A 8 3.76 -15.55 -3.44
CA PRO A 8 3.79 -14.75 -2.21
C PRO A 8 4.91 -13.68 -2.18
N THR A 9 5.71 -13.56 -3.24
CA THR A 9 6.70 -12.52 -3.47
C THR A 9 6.08 -11.16 -3.84
N SER A 10 4.81 -11.10 -4.22
CA SER A 10 4.16 -9.82 -4.55
C SER A 10 3.56 -9.16 -3.30
N HIS A 11 4.17 -8.06 -2.87
CA HIS A 11 3.79 -7.32 -1.65
C HIS A 11 2.52 -6.48 -1.82
N GLU A 12 1.45 -7.13 -2.27
CA GLU A 12 0.19 -6.49 -2.63
C GLU A 12 -0.76 -6.42 -1.42
N PRO A 13 -1.74 -5.52 -1.43
CA PRO A 13 -2.67 -5.39 -0.31
C PRO A 13 -3.68 -6.54 -0.32
N VAL A 14 -3.83 -7.20 0.82
CA VAL A 14 -4.92 -8.14 1.11
C VAL A 14 -6.05 -7.33 1.73
N LEU A 15 -7.15 -7.22 0.99
CA LEU A 15 -8.34 -6.46 1.41
C LEU A 15 -9.34 -7.38 2.13
N PRO A 16 -10.20 -6.84 3.02
CA PRO A 16 -10.27 -5.45 3.48
C PRO A 16 -9.33 -5.14 4.66
N ILE A 17 -8.45 -6.07 5.05
CA ILE A 17 -7.60 -5.94 6.24
C ILE A 17 -6.40 -5.00 5.97
N TRP A 18 -6.07 -4.78 4.70
CA TRP A 18 -4.89 -4.06 4.23
C TRP A 18 -3.58 -4.60 4.81
N SER A 19 -3.48 -5.92 4.99
CA SER A 19 -2.20 -6.59 5.25
C SER A 19 -1.45 -6.81 3.94
N CYS A 20 -0.14 -7.01 4.02
CA CYS A 20 0.69 -7.31 2.86
C CYS A 20 0.62 -8.82 2.56
N GLY A 21 0.26 -9.19 1.33
CA GLY A 21 0.18 -10.58 0.90
C GLY A 21 1.51 -11.34 0.92
N GLY A 22 2.65 -10.64 0.94
CA GLY A 22 3.97 -11.27 1.01
C GLY A 22 4.63 -11.28 2.39
N CYS A 23 4.30 -10.32 3.27
CA CYS A 23 4.93 -10.24 4.61
C CYS A 23 3.96 -10.40 5.78
N ALA A 24 2.65 -10.47 5.53
CA ALA A 24 1.57 -10.39 6.52
C ALA A 24 1.51 -9.09 7.38
N GLY A 25 2.54 -8.23 7.34
CA GLY A 25 2.55 -6.92 8.01
C GLY A 25 1.62 -5.88 7.35
N PRO A 26 1.51 -4.66 7.92
CA PRO A 26 0.65 -3.62 7.38
C PRO A 26 1.10 -3.18 5.98
N TRP A 27 0.19 -3.21 5.00
CA TRP A 27 0.42 -2.64 3.68
C TRP A 27 0.27 -1.10 3.69
N PRO A 28 1.14 -0.30 3.07
CA PRO A 28 2.36 -0.69 2.36
C PRO A 28 3.48 -1.11 3.32
N CYS A 29 3.97 -2.34 3.17
CA CYS A 29 5.12 -2.83 3.95
C CYS A 29 6.44 -2.22 3.43
N ALA A 30 7.54 -2.36 4.17
CA ALA A 30 8.84 -1.79 3.79
C ALA A 30 9.28 -2.16 2.36
N ALA A 31 9.15 -3.43 1.98
CA ALA A 31 9.45 -3.91 0.63
C ALA A 31 8.55 -3.27 -0.43
N ARG A 32 7.23 -3.19 -0.21
CA ARG A 32 6.33 -2.51 -1.17
C ARG A 32 6.64 -1.02 -1.31
N ARG A 33 7.04 -0.34 -0.23
CA ARG A 33 7.45 1.08 -0.30
C ARG A 33 8.66 1.26 -1.20
N GLN A 34 9.64 0.35 -1.14
CA GLN A 34 10.80 0.36 -2.04
C GLN A 34 10.41 0.05 -3.48
N GLN A 35 9.56 -0.97 -3.70
CA GLN A 35 9.03 -1.31 -5.02
C GLN A 35 8.29 -0.14 -5.66
N LEU A 36 7.39 0.52 -4.93
CA LEU A 36 6.65 1.68 -5.43
C LEU A 36 7.57 2.86 -5.77
N ARG A 37 8.63 3.11 -4.99
CA ARG A 37 9.61 4.15 -5.34
C ARG A 37 10.35 3.83 -6.63
N ALA A 38 10.72 2.56 -6.83
CA ALA A 38 11.39 2.11 -8.04
C ALA A 38 10.44 2.15 -9.26
N GLU A 39 9.20 1.67 -9.11
CA GLU A 39 8.15 1.68 -10.14
C GLU A 39 7.85 3.10 -10.65
N PHE A 40 7.80 4.08 -9.75
CA PHE A 40 7.52 5.47 -10.10
C PHE A 40 8.77 6.28 -10.47
N GLY A 41 9.97 5.70 -10.40
CA GLY A 41 11.20 6.32 -10.91
C GLY A 41 11.52 7.72 -10.36
N GLY A 42 11.12 8.02 -9.11
CA GLY A 42 11.29 9.36 -8.51
C GLY A 42 10.19 10.37 -8.84
N ALA A 43 9.12 9.99 -9.55
CA ALA A 43 7.93 10.81 -9.74
C ALA A 43 7.08 10.86 -8.45
N SER A 44 7.57 11.60 -7.44
CA SER A 44 6.97 11.64 -6.09
C SER A 44 5.52 12.13 -6.08
N VAL A 45 5.15 13.05 -6.97
CA VAL A 45 3.75 13.52 -7.12
C VAL A 45 2.84 12.38 -7.58
N SER A 46 3.23 11.66 -8.63
CA SER A 46 2.46 10.51 -9.15
C SER A 46 2.33 9.40 -8.10
N LEU A 47 3.42 9.14 -7.35
CA LEU A 47 3.41 8.19 -6.23
C LEU A 47 2.46 8.64 -5.11
N ALA A 48 2.48 9.93 -4.75
CA ALA A 48 1.58 10.51 -3.75
C ALA A 48 0.11 10.39 -4.17
N LEU A 49 -0.20 10.66 -5.45
CA LEU A 49 -1.56 10.52 -6.00
C LEU A 49 -2.04 9.07 -5.92
N TYR A 50 -1.21 8.11 -6.33
CA TYR A 50 -1.52 6.68 -6.21
C TYR A 50 -1.78 6.27 -4.76
N LEU A 51 -0.89 6.65 -3.84
CA LEU A 51 -1.05 6.33 -2.42
C LEU A 51 -2.21 7.08 -1.76
N GLY A 52 -2.56 8.27 -2.24
CA GLY A 52 -3.74 9.02 -1.81
C GLY A 52 -5.03 8.28 -2.16
N ALA A 53 -5.15 7.78 -3.39
CA ALA A 53 -6.30 6.95 -3.79
C ALA A 53 -6.40 5.68 -2.94
N GLN A 54 -5.27 5.03 -2.65
CA GLN A 54 -5.24 3.86 -1.79
C GLN A 54 -5.59 4.20 -0.32
N LEU A 55 -5.17 5.36 0.18
CA LEU A 55 -5.56 5.84 1.51
C LEU A 55 -7.07 6.07 1.62
N VAL A 56 -7.72 6.65 0.62
CA VAL A 56 -9.19 6.84 0.62
C VAL A 56 -9.90 5.49 0.74
N ARG A 57 -9.48 4.50 -0.07
CA ARG A 57 -10.03 3.14 0.01
C ARG A 57 -9.78 2.49 1.37
N ALA A 58 -8.57 2.61 1.89
CA ALA A 58 -8.21 2.06 3.21
C ALA A 58 -8.97 2.74 4.35
N SER A 59 -9.32 4.02 4.20
CA SER A 59 -10.10 4.74 5.20
C SER A 59 -11.55 4.27 5.26
N ALA A 60 -12.09 3.76 4.16
CA ALA A 60 -13.40 3.11 4.15
C ALA A 60 -13.36 1.75 4.85
N ASP A 61 -12.35 0.92 4.54
CA ASP A 61 -12.23 -0.42 5.12
C ASP A 61 -11.77 -0.42 6.58
N LEU A 62 -10.86 0.49 6.95
CA LEU A 62 -10.26 0.61 8.29
C LEU A 62 -10.80 1.85 9.03
N HIS A 63 -12.08 2.14 8.88
CA HIS A 63 -12.72 3.37 9.38
C HIS A 63 -12.60 3.57 10.90
N TRP A 64 -12.29 2.52 11.66
CA TRP A 64 -12.04 2.59 13.11
C TRP A 64 -10.64 3.08 13.47
N LEU A 65 -9.70 3.13 12.52
CA LEU A 65 -8.37 3.66 12.76
C LEU A 65 -8.35 5.20 12.67
N PRO A 66 -7.60 5.90 13.54
CA PRO A 66 -7.46 7.35 13.44
C PRO A 66 -6.87 7.76 12.08
N ALA A 67 -7.44 8.80 11.46
CA ALA A 67 -7.00 9.29 10.14
C ALA A 67 -5.49 9.62 10.09
N GLY A 68 -4.92 10.17 11.17
CA GLY A 68 -3.48 10.45 11.26
C GLY A 68 -2.60 9.20 11.20
N VAL A 69 -3.09 8.05 11.67
CA VAL A 69 -2.37 6.76 11.58
C VAL A 69 -2.34 6.29 10.12
N LEU A 70 -3.48 6.36 9.42
CA LEU A 70 -3.56 6.01 8.01
C LEU A 70 -2.72 6.97 7.15
N HIS A 71 -2.82 8.28 7.40
CA HIS A 71 -2.03 9.28 6.68
C HIS A 71 -0.52 9.01 6.80
N ARG A 72 0.01 8.81 8.01
CA ARG A 72 1.44 8.50 8.19
C ARG A 72 1.84 7.18 7.54
N ARG A 73 0.97 6.16 7.57
CA ARG A 73 1.22 4.85 6.97
C ARG A 73 1.32 4.91 5.45
N PHE A 74 0.44 5.65 4.79
CA PHE A 74 0.39 5.71 3.32
C PHE A 74 1.30 6.82 2.75
N LEU A 75 1.26 8.02 3.32
CA LEU A 75 1.92 9.22 2.76
C LEU A 75 3.14 9.68 3.56
N GLY A 76 3.32 9.25 4.81
CA GLY A 76 4.39 9.74 5.70
C GLY A 76 5.83 9.42 5.27
N TRP A 77 6.01 8.67 4.18
CA TRP A 77 7.30 8.29 3.63
C TRP A 77 7.48 8.69 2.15
N VAL A 78 6.47 9.33 1.55
CA VAL A 78 6.57 9.91 0.21
C VAL A 78 7.30 11.25 0.36
N ARG A 79 8.44 11.41 -0.31
CA ARG A 79 9.25 12.62 -0.34
C ARG A 79 9.54 12.98 -1.78
#